data_AF-A0AAV3JXW9-F1
#
_entry.id   AF-A0AAV3JXW9-F1
#
_cell.length_a   1.000
_cell.length_b   1.000
_cell.length_c   1.000
_cell.angle_alpha   90.00
_cell.angle_beta   90.00
_cell.angle_gamma   90.00
#
_symmetry.space_group_name_H-M   'P 1'
#
loop_
_entity.id
_entity.type
_entity.pdbx_description
1 polymer ?
#
loop_
_entity_poly.entity_id
_entity_poly.type
_entity_poly.pdbx_seq_one_letter_code
_entity_poly.pdbx_strand_id
1 'polypeptide(L)'
;MKNYTVLVKVTESKSLFRKNVYEATLFEHPKVTITGSSYEEAVSKIQEKIMEYFDFLSDRGEDIPEPAEMTAVMFKNRDKDVFFHVVSIDTSVYSEKTEKINVTMPISLTRKIDDFLKDKVHNSNLFSSRSDFITKACKQYLPYAQNLAAIFNNEKSFSALRYKESNTTDNCCNLLQYLNNSYGEEVILFATHRTPSHGYSHDDGPETNLPLLGAIVKLNLPALRDTYIIFDGLFLTAQRKPRYNEVKEVLDTAVLTNKTSFIRHAVPFTSQLDPAEAISLLGEFPRNKLTEDSRPEFFNLLSNISEAQYQNY
;
A
#
# COMPACT_ATOMS: atom_id res chain seq x y z
N MET A 1 -11.80 23.82 3.91
CA MET A 1 -11.60 23.75 5.38
C MET A 1 -12.91 23.94 6.14
N LYS A 2 -13.25 22.96 6.98
CA LYS A 2 -14.37 22.96 7.92
C LYS A 2 -13.86 22.54 9.31
N ASN A 3 -14.51 23.03 10.37
CA ASN A 3 -14.08 22.85 11.76
C ASN A 3 -14.97 21.84 12.47
N TYR A 4 -14.46 20.65 12.75
CA TYR A 4 -15.18 19.58 13.46
C TYR A 4 -14.88 19.60 14.95
N THR A 5 -15.89 19.27 15.75
CA THR A 5 -15.75 19.24 17.21
C THR A 5 -15.48 17.81 17.68
N VAL A 6 -14.36 17.63 18.36
CA VAL A 6 -14.00 16.38 19.04
C VAL A 6 -14.21 16.56 20.54
N LEU A 7 -14.93 15.62 21.15
CA LEU A 7 -15.05 15.51 22.59
C LEU A 7 -13.94 14.62 23.11
N VAL A 8 -13.13 15.13 24.03
CA VAL A 8 -12.09 14.37 24.70
C VAL A 8 -12.47 14.18 26.15
N LYS A 9 -12.74 12.94 26.55
CA LYS A 9 -13.08 12.56 27.92
C LYS A 9 -11.90 11.92 28.61
N VAL A 10 -11.63 12.33 29.85
CA VAL A 10 -10.60 11.68 30.68
C VAL A 10 -11.28 10.61 31.55
N THR A 11 -10.77 9.38 31.48
CA THR A 11 -11.19 8.30 32.38
C THR A 11 -10.00 7.79 33.18
N GLU A 12 -10.17 7.69 34.50
CA GLU A 12 -9.18 7.06 35.38
C GLU A 12 -9.25 5.54 35.23
N SER A 13 -8.12 4.91 34.88
CA SER A 13 -8.01 3.45 34.91
C SER A 13 -8.03 2.92 36.35
N LYS A 14 -8.86 1.91 36.64
CA LYS A 14 -8.93 1.18 37.92
C LYS A 14 -7.71 0.26 38.21
N SER A 15 -6.60 0.46 37.49
CA SER A 15 -5.36 -0.33 37.65
C SER A 15 -4.52 0.18 38.83
N LEU A 16 -3.71 -0.70 39.44
CA LEU A 16 -2.75 -0.37 40.51
C LEU A 16 -1.78 0.76 40.12
N PHE A 17 -1.63 1.05 38.83
CA PHE A 17 -0.93 2.20 38.30
C PHE A 17 -1.96 3.15 37.67
N ARG A 18 -2.30 4.26 38.35
CA ARG A 18 -3.20 5.30 37.83
C ARG A 18 -2.63 5.85 36.53
N LYS A 19 -3.15 5.38 35.39
CA LYS A 19 -2.90 5.97 34.07
C LYS A 19 -4.20 6.58 33.57
N ASN A 20 -4.14 7.85 33.19
CA ASN A 20 -5.25 8.54 32.54
C ASN A 20 -5.41 7.97 31.14
N VAL A 21 -6.65 7.63 30.76
CA VAL A 21 -7.00 7.26 29.39
C VAL A 21 -7.82 8.41 28.81
N TYR A 22 -7.38 8.90 27.65
CA TYR A 22 -8.04 9.98 26.94
C TYR A 22 -8.88 9.35 25.81
N GLU A 23 -10.19 9.44 25.93
CA GLU A 23 -11.13 8.98 24.91
C GLU A 23 -11.55 10.17 24.05
N ALA A 24 -11.19 10.16 22.77
CA ALA A 24 -11.57 11.20 21.82
C ALA A 24 -12.67 10.68 20.89
N THR A 25 -13.75 11.45 20.74
CA THR A 25 -14.92 11.08 19.94
C THR A 25 -15.33 12.23 19.02
N LEU A 26 -15.61 11.94 17.75
CA LEU A 26 -16.21 12.91 16.82
C LEU A 26 -17.66 13.19 17.23
N PHE A 27 -18.03 14.45 17.42
CA PHE A 27 -19.39 14.81 17.84
C PHE A 27 -20.45 14.39 16.83
N GLU A 28 -20.22 14.67 15.55
CA GLU A 28 -21.17 14.42 14.46
C GLU A 28 -21.46 12.92 14.28
N HIS A 29 -20.53 12.06 14.68
CA HIS A 29 -20.68 10.62 14.58
C HIS A 29 -20.05 9.90 15.78
N PRO A 30 -20.80 9.68 16.88
CA PRO A 30 -20.29 9.12 18.13
C PRO A 30 -19.71 7.70 18.07
N LYS A 31 -19.77 7.02 16.91
CA LYS A 31 -19.07 5.73 16.71
C LYS A 31 -17.61 5.91 16.28
N VAL A 32 -17.22 7.12 15.85
CA VAL A 32 -15.82 7.46 15.56
C VAL A 32 -15.18 7.89 16.87
N THR A 33 -14.67 6.89 17.60
CA THR A 33 -14.03 7.06 18.91
C THR A 33 -12.67 6.37 18.93
N ILE A 34 -11.69 6.96 19.60
CA ILE A 34 -10.36 6.38 19.81
C ILE A 34 -9.89 6.66 21.23
N THR A 35 -8.91 5.89 21.70
CA THR A 35 -8.25 6.13 22.98
C THR A 35 -6.76 6.43 22.80
N GLY A 36 -6.23 7.32 23.64
CA GLY A 36 -4.81 7.67 23.71
C GLY A 36 -4.32 7.63 25.15
N SER A 37 -3.01 7.44 25.31
CA SER A 37 -2.33 7.51 26.61
C SER A 37 -2.02 8.95 27.04
N SER A 38 -2.06 9.90 26.11
CA SER A 38 -2.08 11.35 26.37
C SER A 38 -3.19 12.04 25.58
N TYR A 39 -3.46 13.30 25.93
CA TYR A 39 -4.41 14.15 25.20
C TYR A 39 -3.98 14.34 23.73
N GLU A 40 -2.71 14.69 23.51
CA GLU A 40 -2.14 14.94 22.18
C GLU A 40 -2.21 13.67 21.31
N GLU A 41 -1.91 12.51 21.90
CA GLU A 41 -2.00 11.23 21.19
C GLU A 41 -3.44 10.92 20.77
N ALA A 42 -4.41 11.13 21.67
CA ALA A 42 -5.83 10.91 21.36
C ALA A 42 -6.33 11.87 20.26
N VAL A 43 -5.91 13.14 20.29
CA VAL A 43 -6.25 14.14 19.27
C VAL A 43 -5.60 13.85 17.91
N SER A 44 -4.34 13.41 17.89
CA SER A 44 -3.68 13.01 16.63
C SER A 44 -4.37 11.80 16.01
N LYS A 45 -4.62 10.77 16.82
CA LYS A 45 -5.25 9.53 16.36
C LYS A 45 -6.70 9.72 15.90
N ILE A 46 -7.46 10.58 16.58
CA ILE A 46 -8.86 10.82 16.18
C ILE A 46 -8.91 11.62 14.88
N GLN A 47 -7.97 12.53 14.64
CA GLN A 47 -7.87 13.25 13.38
C GLN A 47 -7.63 12.28 12.21
N GLU A 48 -6.68 11.35 12.34
CA GLU A 48 -6.44 10.27 11.37
C GLU A 48 -7.70 9.44 11.14
N LYS A 49 -8.34 8.99 12.23
CA LYS A 49 -9.57 8.18 12.16
C LYS A 49 -10.76 8.91 11.52
N ILE A 50 -10.87 10.23 11.68
CA ILE A 50 -11.90 11.04 11.01
C ILE A 50 -11.63 11.07 9.50
N MET A 51 -10.37 11.21 9.08
CA MET A 51 -10.01 11.18 7.65
C MET A 51 -10.33 9.82 7.04
N GLU A 52 -9.93 8.72 7.68
CA GLU A 52 -10.28 7.35 7.25
C GLU A 52 -11.80 7.14 7.14
N TYR A 53 -12.56 7.68 8.09
CA TYR A 53 -14.01 7.61 8.05
C TYR A 53 -14.61 8.40 6.89
N PHE A 54 -14.06 9.58 6.57
CA PHE A 54 -14.51 10.38 5.44
C PHE A 54 -14.15 9.74 4.10
N ASP A 55 -12.96 9.14 3.98
CA ASP A 55 -12.59 8.31 2.84
C ASP A 55 -13.59 7.15 2.66
N PHE A 56 -13.92 6.44 3.74
CA PHE A 56 -14.91 5.35 3.71
C PHE A 56 -16.30 5.80 3.25
N LEU A 57 -16.77 6.97 3.68
CA LEU A 57 -18.05 7.54 3.21
C LEU A 57 -17.96 7.91 1.73
N SER A 58 -16.89 8.59 1.33
CA SER A 58 -16.65 9.02 -0.04
C SER A 58 -16.59 7.83 -1.01
N ASP A 59 -15.90 6.74 -0.65
CA ASP A 59 -15.80 5.52 -1.46
C ASP A 59 -17.16 4.86 -1.72
N ARG A 60 -18.13 5.11 -0.84
CA ARG A 60 -19.50 4.61 -0.95
C ARG A 60 -20.47 5.60 -1.58
N GLY A 61 -19.98 6.79 -1.97
CA GLY A 61 -20.81 7.90 -2.46
C GLY A 61 -21.74 8.48 -1.40
N GLU A 62 -21.38 8.36 -0.12
CA GLU A 62 -22.12 8.93 1.00
C GLU A 62 -21.58 10.34 1.32
N ASP A 63 -22.49 11.25 1.70
CA ASP A 63 -22.12 12.64 2.02
C ASP A 63 -21.25 12.75 3.28
N ILE A 64 -20.23 13.60 3.23
CA ILE A 64 -19.43 13.96 4.41
C ILE A 64 -20.30 14.80 5.36
N PRO A 65 -20.40 14.44 6.66
CA PRO A 65 -21.24 15.16 7.60
C PRO A 65 -20.81 16.62 7.76
N GLU A 66 -21.77 17.54 7.80
CA GLU A 66 -21.51 18.95 8.13
C GLU A 66 -21.17 19.11 9.62
N PRO A 67 -20.20 19.97 9.98
CA PRO A 67 -19.86 20.21 11.37
C PRO A 67 -21.03 20.88 12.11
N ALA A 68 -21.30 20.42 13.33
CA ALA A 68 -22.30 21.03 14.19
C ALA A 68 -21.81 22.37 14.76
N GLU A 69 -22.75 23.27 15.06
CA GLU A 69 -22.43 24.51 15.77
C GLU A 69 -21.89 24.22 17.17
N MET A 70 -20.71 24.77 17.49
CA MET A 70 -20.02 24.56 18.77
C MET A 70 -20.92 24.82 19.99
N THR A 71 -21.78 25.85 19.92
CA THR A 71 -22.75 26.19 20.97
C THR A 71 -23.75 25.05 21.24
N ALA A 72 -24.21 24.36 20.19
CA ALA A 72 -25.09 23.20 20.30
C ALA A 72 -24.36 21.99 20.90
N VAL A 73 -23.08 21.80 20.56
CA VAL A 73 -22.24 20.72 21.09
C VAL A 73 -21.99 20.87 22.60
N MET A 74 -21.59 22.07 23.02
CA MET A 74 -21.29 22.39 24.41
C MET A 74 -22.54 22.31 25.31
N PHE A 75 -23.72 22.64 24.78
CA PHE A 75 -24.95 22.56 25.56
C PHE A 75 -25.38 21.12 25.81
N LYS A 76 -25.18 20.22 24.83
CA LYS A 76 -25.54 18.79 24.93
C LYS A 76 -24.58 17.99 25.81
N ASN A 77 -23.32 18.42 25.94
CA ASN A 77 -22.27 17.68 26.64
C ASN A 77 -21.67 18.47 27.82
N ARG A 78 -22.53 18.94 28.73
CA ARG A 78 -22.09 19.58 29.98
C ARG A 78 -21.63 18.53 31.00
N ASP A 79 -20.50 17.89 30.73
CA ASP A 79 -19.80 17.04 31.69
C ASP A 79 -18.48 17.75 32.09
N LYS A 80 -18.11 17.67 33.37
CA LYS A 80 -16.91 18.36 33.90
C LYS A 80 -15.62 17.71 33.41
N ASP A 81 -15.70 16.46 32.97
CA ASP A 81 -14.54 15.67 32.53
C ASP A 81 -14.41 15.59 31.00
N VAL A 82 -15.14 16.45 30.28
CA VAL A 82 -15.14 16.52 28.82
C VAL A 82 -14.54 17.83 28.34
N PHE A 83 -13.51 17.72 27.51
CA PHE A 83 -12.86 18.81 26.81
C PHE A 83 -13.33 18.86 25.35
N PHE A 84 -13.45 20.06 24.80
CA PHE A 84 -13.76 20.26 23.38
C PHE A 84 -12.48 20.62 22.64
N HIS A 85 -12.17 19.88 21.58
CA HIS A 85 -11.08 20.16 20.66
C HIS A 85 -11.65 20.43 19.26
N VAL A 86 -11.02 21.34 18.51
CA VAL A 86 -11.44 21.64 17.13
C VAL A 86 -10.41 21.08 16.17
N VAL A 87 -10.85 20.24 15.25
CA VAL A 87 -10.03 19.72 14.15
C VAL A 87 -10.46 20.39 12.85
N SER A 88 -9.51 21.02 12.17
CA SER A 88 -9.73 21.64 10.86
C SER A 88 -9.47 20.61 9.76
N ILE A 89 -10.50 20.25 9.01
CA ILE A 89 -10.40 19.26 7.92
C ILE A 89 -10.76 19.93 6.60
N ASP A 90 -9.94 19.73 5.56
CA ASP A 90 -10.32 20.18 4.24
C ASP A 90 -11.27 19.18 3.57
N THR A 91 -12.56 19.43 3.66
CA THR A 91 -13.58 18.56 3.07
C THR A 91 -13.79 18.78 1.57
N SER A 92 -13.09 19.76 0.97
CA SER A 92 -13.18 20.01 -0.48
C SER A 92 -12.71 18.81 -1.31
N VAL A 93 -11.78 18.03 -0.77
CA VAL A 93 -11.24 16.81 -1.40
C VAL A 93 -12.28 15.71 -1.61
N TYR A 94 -13.39 15.74 -0.85
CA TYR A 94 -14.50 14.78 -0.95
C TYR A 94 -15.67 15.31 -1.77
N SER A 95 -15.58 16.51 -2.34
CA SER A 95 -16.69 17.08 -3.09
C SER A 95 -16.81 16.45 -4.47
N GLU A 96 -17.96 15.87 -4.78
CA GLU A 96 -18.29 15.43 -6.16
C GLU A 96 -18.55 16.60 -7.13
N LYS A 97 -18.48 17.85 -6.66
CA LYS A 97 -18.73 19.01 -7.50
C LYS A 97 -17.64 19.12 -8.56
N THR A 98 -18.04 19.01 -9.83
CA THR A 98 -17.13 19.22 -10.96
C THR A 98 -16.73 20.68 -11.03
N GLU A 99 -15.43 20.96 -10.95
CA GLU A 99 -14.87 22.28 -11.24
C GLU A 99 -14.49 22.40 -12.72
N LYS A 100 -14.83 23.53 -13.35
CA LYS A 100 -14.41 23.82 -14.72
C LYS A 100 -13.03 24.48 -14.72
N ILE A 101 -12.01 23.73 -15.14
CA ILE A 101 -10.64 24.22 -15.28
C ILE A 101 -10.32 24.60 -16.73
N ASN A 102 -9.39 25.54 -16.92
CA ASN A 102 -8.82 25.87 -18.22
C ASN A 102 -7.42 25.23 -18.33
N VAL A 103 -7.18 24.44 -19.38
CA VAL A 103 -5.90 23.76 -19.62
C VAL A 103 -5.33 24.12 -20.99
N THR A 104 -4.00 24.17 -21.09
CA THR A 104 -3.30 24.32 -22.36
C THR A 104 -2.71 22.98 -22.78
N MET A 105 -2.99 22.54 -24.01
CA MET A 105 -2.51 21.26 -24.54
C MET A 105 -2.00 21.42 -25.98
N PRO A 106 -1.04 20.61 -26.43
CA PRO A 106 -0.63 20.57 -27.83
C PRO A 106 -1.82 20.27 -28.76
N ILE A 107 -1.94 21.02 -29.86
CA ILE A 107 -3.04 20.86 -30.83
C ILE A 107 -3.12 19.41 -31.35
N SER A 108 -1.97 18.79 -31.60
CA SER A 108 -1.89 17.40 -32.08
C SER A 108 -2.46 16.40 -31.07
N LEU A 109 -2.28 16.65 -29.77
CA LEU A 109 -2.82 15.81 -28.70
C LEU A 109 -4.34 15.96 -28.62
N THR A 110 -4.84 17.20 -28.63
CA THR A 110 -6.29 17.47 -28.63
C THR A 110 -6.98 16.78 -29.80
N ARG A 111 -6.41 16.85 -31.01
CA ARG A 111 -6.94 16.15 -32.19
C ARG A 111 -6.97 14.64 -32.03
N LYS A 112 -5.90 14.03 -31.51
CA LYS A 112 -5.85 12.59 -31.26
C LYS A 112 -6.90 12.14 -30.24
N ILE A 113 -7.10 12.92 -29.17
CA ILE A 113 -8.15 12.65 -28.17
C ILE A 113 -9.53 12.72 -28.85
N ASP A 114 -9.78 13.74 -29.66
CA ASP A 114 -11.05 13.89 -30.36
C ASP A 114 -11.33 12.74 -31.33
N ASP A 115 -10.35 12.34 -32.12
CA ASP A 115 -10.49 11.25 -33.08
C ASP A 115 -10.72 9.91 -32.37
N PHE A 116 -10.01 9.66 -31.26
CA PHE A 116 -10.27 8.49 -30.40
C PHE A 116 -11.70 8.49 -29.83
N LEU A 117 -12.19 9.66 -29.39
CA LEU A 117 -13.52 9.78 -28.80
C LEU A 117 -14.65 9.65 -29.81
N LYS A 118 -14.46 10.08 -31.07
CA LYS A 118 -15.48 9.87 -32.13
C LYS A 118 -15.88 8.41 -32.25
N ASP A 119 -14.91 7.49 -32.26
CA ASP A 119 -15.19 6.06 -32.42
C ASP A 119 -15.74 5.40 -31.14
N LYS A 120 -15.35 5.89 -29.96
CA LYS A 120 -15.67 5.24 -28.67
C LYS A 120 -16.91 5.79 -27.97
N VAL A 121 -17.25 7.06 -28.18
CA VAL A 121 -18.49 7.68 -27.68
C VAL A 121 -19.70 7.12 -28.43
N HIS A 122 -19.60 6.90 -29.74
CA HIS A 122 -20.74 6.45 -30.55
C HIS A 122 -20.99 4.94 -30.50
N ASN A 123 -19.95 4.11 -30.32
CA ASN A 123 -20.08 2.66 -30.48
C ASN A 123 -19.98 1.85 -29.17
N SER A 124 -19.47 2.42 -28.08
CA SER A 124 -19.10 1.62 -26.90
C SER A 124 -19.50 2.18 -25.54
N ASN A 125 -20.01 3.42 -25.46
CA ASN A 125 -20.32 4.12 -24.19
C ASN A 125 -19.17 4.12 -23.16
N LEU A 126 -17.93 3.84 -23.57
CA LEU A 126 -16.75 3.77 -22.68
C LEU A 126 -16.37 5.16 -22.14
N PHE A 127 -16.58 6.20 -22.96
CA PHE A 127 -16.30 7.59 -22.62
C PHE A 127 -17.45 8.47 -23.10
N SER A 128 -17.85 9.46 -22.29
CA SER A 128 -18.94 10.38 -22.64
C SER A 128 -18.46 11.75 -23.15
N SER A 129 -17.23 12.14 -22.81
CA SER A 129 -16.64 13.44 -23.18
C SER A 129 -15.12 13.45 -23.02
N ARG A 130 -14.47 14.54 -23.46
CA ARG A 130 -13.04 14.79 -23.14
C ARG A 130 -12.79 14.80 -21.64
N SER A 131 -13.67 15.46 -20.88
CA SER A 131 -13.55 15.55 -19.43
C SER A 131 -13.66 14.17 -18.79
N ASP A 132 -14.62 13.34 -19.21
CA ASP A 132 -14.76 11.98 -18.71
C ASP A 132 -13.54 11.11 -19.04
N PHE A 133 -13.02 11.22 -20.27
CA PHE A 133 -11.78 10.54 -20.67
C PHE A 133 -10.58 10.96 -19.82
N ILE A 134 -10.37 12.26 -19.64
CA ILE A 134 -9.26 12.80 -18.83
C ILE A 134 -9.44 12.37 -17.37
N THR A 135 -10.64 12.47 -16.80
CA THR A 135 -10.91 12.05 -15.43
C THR A 135 -10.60 10.57 -15.22
N LYS A 136 -11.05 9.68 -16.12
CA LYS A 136 -10.76 8.24 -16.03
C LYS A 136 -9.27 7.95 -16.17
N ALA A 137 -8.59 8.60 -17.11
CA ALA A 137 -7.14 8.49 -17.25
C ALA A 137 -6.43 8.96 -15.97
N CYS A 138 -6.78 10.13 -15.44
CA CYS A 138 -6.23 10.64 -14.20
C CYS A 138 -6.48 9.69 -13.03
N LYS A 139 -7.70 9.18 -12.84
CA LYS A 139 -7.99 8.19 -11.77
C LYS A 139 -7.14 6.93 -11.89
N GLN A 140 -6.83 6.49 -13.11
CA GLN A 140 -5.94 5.36 -13.34
C GLN A 140 -4.48 5.66 -12.95
N TYR A 141 -3.99 6.88 -13.21
CA TYR A 141 -2.57 7.23 -13.02
C TYR A 141 -2.27 7.96 -11.70
N LEU A 142 -3.24 8.61 -11.07
CA LEU A 142 -3.07 9.43 -9.86
C LEU A 142 -2.52 8.64 -8.66
N PRO A 143 -2.90 7.37 -8.41
CA PRO A 143 -2.27 6.54 -7.37
C PRO A 143 -0.75 6.38 -7.55
N TYR A 144 -0.24 6.63 -8.76
CA TYR A 144 1.18 6.54 -9.10
C TYR A 144 1.84 7.92 -9.27
N ALA A 145 1.13 9.04 -9.03
CA ALA A 145 1.58 10.38 -9.41
C ALA A 145 2.92 10.81 -8.78
N GLN A 146 3.17 10.43 -7.52
CA GLN A 146 4.46 10.68 -6.86
C GLN A 146 5.60 9.94 -7.56
N ASN A 147 5.34 8.73 -8.04
CA ASN A 147 6.29 7.91 -8.79
C ASN A 147 6.51 8.48 -10.20
N LEU A 148 5.44 8.96 -10.85
CA LEU A 148 5.51 9.66 -12.14
C LEU A 148 6.38 10.91 -12.05
N ALA A 149 6.23 11.71 -10.99
CA ALA A 149 7.04 12.91 -10.77
C ALA A 149 8.53 12.58 -10.59
N ALA A 150 8.85 11.49 -9.90
CA ALA A 150 10.22 10.99 -9.78
C ALA A 150 10.81 10.53 -11.13
N ILE A 151 9.98 9.89 -11.99
CA ILE A 151 10.36 9.43 -13.34
C ILE A 151 10.68 10.62 -14.26
N PHE A 152 9.88 11.70 -14.23
CA PHE A 152 10.08 12.86 -15.09
C PHE A 152 11.31 13.71 -14.74
N ASN A 153 11.88 13.57 -13.54
CA ASN A 153 13.06 14.29 -13.09
C ASN A 153 14.41 13.67 -13.51
N ASN A 154 14.38 12.65 -14.37
CA ASN A 154 15.46 12.36 -15.35
C ASN A 154 16.84 11.95 -14.79
N GLU A 155 16.91 11.04 -13.81
CA GLU A 155 18.19 10.40 -13.39
C GLU A 155 18.26 8.87 -13.57
N LYS A 156 17.14 8.16 -13.77
CA LYS A 156 17.10 6.69 -13.80
C LYS A 156 16.34 6.14 -15.02
N SER A 157 16.83 5.04 -15.60
CA SER A 157 16.26 4.36 -16.80
C SER A 157 14.98 3.58 -16.50
N PHE A 158 14.71 3.28 -15.23
CA PHE A 158 13.52 2.59 -14.73
C PHE A 158 13.06 3.23 -13.42
N SER A 159 11.82 2.94 -13.01
CA SER A 159 11.28 3.30 -11.70
C SER A 159 11.40 2.11 -10.75
N ALA A 160 11.78 2.33 -9.50
CA ALA A 160 11.78 1.30 -8.47
C ALA A 160 11.10 1.81 -7.21
N LEU A 161 10.18 1.01 -6.68
CA LEU A 161 9.40 1.30 -5.48
C LEU A 161 9.59 0.17 -4.50
N ARG A 162 9.57 0.48 -3.20
CA ARG A 162 9.61 -0.53 -2.17
C ARG A 162 8.25 -0.71 -1.53
N TYR A 163 7.82 -1.95 -1.45
CA TYR A 163 6.68 -2.32 -0.66
C TYR A 163 7.07 -2.41 0.82
N LYS A 164 6.31 -1.76 1.71
CA LYS A 164 6.55 -1.78 3.16
C LYS A 164 5.25 -2.10 3.89
N GLU A 165 5.07 -3.36 4.26
CA GLU A 165 4.07 -3.75 5.26
C GLU A 165 4.74 -4.42 6.45
N SER A 166 4.14 -4.24 7.62
CA SER A 166 4.68 -4.76 8.88
C SER A 166 4.22 -6.18 9.22
N ASN A 167 3.25 -6.72 8.47
CA ASN A 167 2.75 -8.07 8.68
C ASN A 167 2.88 -8.96 7.43
N THR A 168 3.13 -10.22 7.74
CA THR A 168 3.53 -11.31 6.83
C THR A 168 2.36 -11.84 6.00
N THR A 169 1.15 -11.77 6.52
CA THR A 169 -0.06 -12.23 5.81
C THR A 169 -0.45 -11.23 4.72
N ASP A 170 -0.40 -9.93 5.01
CA ASP A 170 -0.61 -8.88 4.01
C ASP A 170 0.50 -8.90 2.96
N ASN A 171 1.75 -9.12 3.38
CA ASN A 171 2.86 -9.36 2.46
C ASN A 171 2.57 -10.51 1.46
N CYS A 172 2.04 -11.64 1.94
CA CYS A 172 1.61 -12.75 1.08
C CYS A 172 0.48 -12.33 0.12
N CYS A 173 -0.62 -11.80 0.65
CA CYS A 173 -1.78 -11.37 -0.12
C CYS A 173 -1.42 -10.38 -1.24
N ASN A 174 -0.54 -9.42 -0.95
CA ASN A 174 -0.15 -8.40 -1.92
C ASN A 174 0.70 -8.98 -3.05
N LEU A 175 1.68 -9.85 -2.74
CA LEU A 175 2.45 -10.51 -3.80
C LEU A 175 1.57 -11.41 -4.68
N LEU A 176 0.58 -12.11 -4.08
CA LEU A 176 -0.40 -12.89 -4.83
C LEU A 176 -1.25 -12.01 -5.76
N GLN A 177 -1.63 -10.80 -5.34
CA GLN A 177 -2.31 -9.85 -6.21
C GLN A 177 -1.44 -9.48 -7.42
N TYR A 178 -0.16 -9.19 -7.24
CA TYR A 178 0.75 -8.89 -8.35
C TYR A 178 1.01 -10.07 -9.29
N LEU A 179 1.09 -11.29 -8.75
CA LEU A 179 1.17 -12.51 -9.54
C LEU A 179 -0.08 -12.71 -10.42
N ASN A 180 -1.27 -12.34 -9.93
CA ASN A 180 -2.51 -12.43 -10.70
C ASN A 180 -2.81 -11.17 -11.55
N ASN A 181 -2.05 -10.08 -11.36
CA ASN A 181 -2.26 -8.82 -12.05
C ASN A 181 -1.83 -8.90 -13.53
N SER A 182 -2.69 -8.46 -14.44
CA SER A 182 -2.44 -8.41 -15.89
C SER A 182 -1.36 -7.38 -16.29
N TYR A 183 -1.09 -6.39 -15.44
CA TYR A 183 0.03 -5.45 -15.62
C TYR A 183 1.37 -6.01 -15.14
N GLY A 184 1.40 -7.10 -14.37
CA GLY A 184 2.65 -7.73 -13.93
C GLY A 184 3.26 -8.54 -15.07
N GLU A 185 4.36 -8.04 -15.64
CA GLU A 185 5.08 -8.65 -16.76
C GLU A 185 5.95 -9.83 -16.31
N GLU A 186 6.74 -9.63 -15.25
CA GLU A 186 7.64 -10.63 -14.69
C GLU A 186 7.64 -10.50 -13.16
N VAL A 187 7.72 -11.63 -12.46
CA VAL A 187 8.05 -11.67 -11.03
C VAL A 187 9.35 -12.43 -10.83
N ILE A 188 10.30 -11.85 -10.11
CA ILE A 188 11.61 -12.45 -9.81
C ILE A 188 11.68 -12.74 -8.32
N LEU A 189 11.63 -14.00 -7.93
CA LEU A 189 11.77 -14.41 -6.53
C LEU A 189 13.25 -14.52 -6.13
N PHE A 190 13.55 -14.22 -4.88
CA PHE A 190 14.89 -14.40 -4.33
C PHE A 190 14.84 -14.83 -2.86
N ALA A 191 15.95 -15.37 -2.37
CA ALA A 191 16.13 -15.77 -0.98
C ALA A 191 17.33 -15.02 -0.40
N THR A 192 17.19 -14.42 0.79
CA THR A 192 18.33 -13.80 1.47
C THR A 192 19.27 -14.85 2.07
N HIS A 193 20.42 -14.41 2.59
CA HIS A 193 21.31 -15.30 3.34
C HIS A 193 20.62 -15.87 4.59
N ARG A 194 20.99 -17.11 4.95
CA ARG A 194 20.47 -17.82 6.13
C ARG A 194 20.95 -17.25 7.47
N THR A 195 21.97 -16.40 7.43
CA THR A 195 22.54 -15.70 8.58
C THR A 195 22.64 -14.22 8.28
N PRO A 196 22.61 -13.35 9.30
CA PRO A 196 22.91 -11.93 9.13
C PRO A 196 24.19 -11.74 8.33
N SER A 197 24.13 -10.88 7.32
CA SER A 197 25.25 -10.53 6.46
C SER A 197 25.15 -9.05 6.10
N HIS A 198 25.99 -8.58 5.18
CA HIS A 198 25.99 -7.18 4.78
C HIS A 198 24.58 -6.72 4.34
N GLY A 199 24.16 -5.56 4.85
CA GLY A 199 22.84 -4.97 4.61
C GLY A 199 21.73 -5.43 5.57
N TYR A 200 21.96 -6.44 6.41
CA TYR A 200 20.96 -6.89 7.39
C TYR A 200 20.71 -5.83 8.47
N SER A 201 19.45 -5.56 8.78
CA SER A 201 19.06 -4.61 9.83
C SER A 201 17.87 -5.12 10.66
N HIS A 202 17.42 -4.31 11.62
CA HIS A 202 16.21 -4.60 12.39
C HIS A 202 14.94 -4.63 11.52
N ASP A 203 14.94 -3.95 10.36
CA ASP A 203 13.82 -3.90 9.42
C ASP A 203 13.62 -5.24 8.70
N ASP A 204 14.63 -6.11 8.68
CA ASP A 204 14.54 -7.49 8.18
C ASP A 204 13.87 -8.44 9.19
N GLY A 205 13.56 -7.96 10.38
CA GLY A 205 12.95 -8.70 11.47
C GLY A 205 13.94 -9.55 12.26
N PRO A 206 13.45 -10.57 13.01
CA PRO A 206 14.31 -11.41 13.85
C PRO A 206 15.08 -12.43 13.01
N GLU A 207 16.33 -12.71 13.41
CA GLU A 207 17.22 -13.67 12.74
C GLU A 207 16.60 -15.07 12.60
N THR A 208 15.70 -15.44 13.51
CA THR A 208 14.96 -16.71 13.47
C THR A 208 14.01 -16.86 12.28
N ASN A 209 13.76 -15.79 11.53
CA ASN A 209 12.99 -15.83 10.28
C ASN A 209 13.88 -16.06 9.06
N LEU A 210 15.21 -15.97 9.18
CA LEU A 210 16.10 -16.13 8.03
C LEU A 210 16.13 -17.59 7.54
N PRO A 211 16.33 -17.80 6.23
CA PRO A 211 16.37 -16.80 5.16
C PRO A 211 14.95 -16.29 4.82
N LEU A 212 14.90 -15.06 4.30
CA LEU A 212 13.67 -14.41 3.88
C LEU A 212 13.46 -14.68 2.39
N LEU A 213 12.23 -15.01 2.01
CA LEU A 213 11.78 -14.89 0.63
C LEU A 213 11.55 -13.40 0.37
N GLY A 214 12.03 -12.91 -0.76
CA GLY A 214 11.68 -11.60 -1.31
C GLY A 214 11.30 -11.73 -2.79
N ALA A 215 10.81 -10.63 -3.36
CA ALA A 215 10.38 -10.60 -4.76
C ALA A 215 10.65 -9.24 -5.43
N ILE A 216 10.86 -9.27 -6.73
CA ILE A 216 10.83 -8.10 -7.60
C ILE A 216 9.67 -8.29 -8.57
N VAL A 217 8.74 -7.35 -8.64
CA VAL A 217 7.67 -7.34 -9.63
C VAL A 217 7.98 -6.30 -10.69
N LYS A 218 8.13 -6.72 -11.94
CA LYS A 218 8.21 -5.84 -13.10
C LYS A 218 6.81 -5.59 -13.64
N LEU A 219 6.40 -4.33 -13.69
CA LEU A 219 5.13 -3.88 -14.23
C LEU A 219 5.30 -3.36 -15.65
N ASN A 220 4.43 -3.82 -16.55
CA ASN A 220 4.24 -3.25 -17.88
C ASN A 220 3.03 -2.31 -17.84
N LEU A 221 3.31 -1.03 -17.58
CA LEU A 221 2.30 0.01 -17.54
C LEU A 221 2.32 0.79 -18.87
N PRO A 222 1.18 0.94 -19.56
CA PRO A 222 1.11 1.72 -20.80
C PRO A 222 1.66 3.13 -20.58
N ALA A 223 2.60 3.55 -21.44
CA ALA A 223 3.26 4.87 -21.43
C ALA A 223 4.27 5.14 -20.30
N LEU A 224 4.63 4.15 -19.47
CA LEU A 224 5.72 4.27 -18.50
C LEU A 224 6.97 3.49 -18.94
N ARG A 225 8.14 3.92 -18.44
CA ARG A 225 9.36 3.10 -18.49
C ARG A 225 9.19 1.89 -17.55
N ASP A 226 10.07 0.90 -17.68
CA ASP A 226 10.08 -0.28 -16.80
C ASP A 226 9.91 0.15 -15.33
N THR A 227 8.89 -0.40 -14.66
CA THR A 227 8.56 -0.07 -13.27
C THR A 227 8.70 -1.32 -12.43
N TYR A 228 9.45 -1.23 -11.34
CA TYR A 228 9.77 -2.33 -10.46
C TYR A 228 9.21 -2.06 -9.06
N ILE A 229 8.66 -3.10 -8.44
CA ILE A 229 8.29 -3.10 -7.03
C ILE A 229 9.16 -4.16 -6.35
N ILE A 230 9.96 -3.74 -5.36
CA ILE A 230 10.75 -4.65 -4.54
C ILE A 230 10.02 -4.97 -3.24
N PHE A 231 9.96 -6.26 -2.93
CA PHE A 231 9.48 -6.85 -1.69
C PHE A 231 10.69 -7.45 -0.98
N ASP A 232 11.27 -6.70 -0.06
CA ASP A 232 12.43 -7.07 0.77
C ASP A 232 12.23 -6.54 2.22
N GLY A 233 13.20 -6.76 3.11
CA GLY A 233 12.99 -6.54 4.54
C GLY A 233 12.20 -7.69 5.18
N LEU A 234 11.46 -7.40 6.25
CA LEU A 234 10.57 -8.37 6.92
C LEU A 234 9.41 -8.77 5.99
N PHE A 235 9.66 -9.76 5.13
CA PHE A 235 8.68 -10.21 4.12
C PHE A 235 8.10 -11.59 4.40
N LEU A 236 8.56 -12.65 3.74
CA LEU A 236 8.08 -14.03 3.93
C LEU A 236 9.22 -14.94 4.37
N THR A 237 8.87 -16.06 5.02
CA THR A 237 9.84 -17.03 5.51
C THR A 237 9.26 -18.45 5.48
N ALA A 238 10.10 -19.46 5.31
CA ALA A 238 9.69 -20.86 5.41
C ALA A 238 10.04 -21.50 6.78
N GLN A 239 10.55 -20.75 7.76
CA GLN A 239 11.11 -21.33 9.00
C GLN A 239 10.10 -22.06 9.90
N ARG A 240 8.79 -21.81 9.75
CA ARG A 240 7.73 -22.43 10.56
C ARG A 240 6.55 -22.84 9.69
N LYS A 241 5.83 -23.91 10.07
CA LYS A 241 4.72 -24.47 9.27
C LYS A 241 3.65 -23.46 8.81
N PRO A 242 3.13 -22.54 9.66
CA PRO A 242 2.18 -21.53 9.18
C PRO A 242 2.79 -20.60 8.12
N ARG A 243 4.08 -20.27 8.24
CA ARG A 243 4.82 -19.41 7.31
C ARG A 243 5.17 -20.14 6.01
N TYR A 244 5.44 -21.43 6.09
CA TYR A 244 5.57 -22.29 4.92
C TYR A 244 4.30 -22.28 4.06
N ASN A 245 3.10 -22.30 4.65
CA ASN A 245 1.87 -22.26 3.86
C ASN A 245 1.75 -20.98 3.02
N GLU A 246 2.14 -19.82 3.57
CA GLU A 246 2.19 -18.54 2.84
C GLU A 246 3.18 -18.63 1.66
N VAL A 247 4.38 -19.17 1.89
CA VAL A 247 5.38 -19.39 0.83
C VAL A 247 4.88 -20.37 -0.23
N LYS A 248 4.23 -21.46 0.19
CA LYS A 248 3.67 -22.48 -0.70
C LYS A 248 2.61 -21.86 -1.63
N GLU A 249 1.72 -21.03 -1.09
CA GLU A 249 0.68 -20.36 -1.87
C GLU A 249 1.27 -19.42 -2.94
N VAL A 250 2.32 -18.66 -2.59
CA VAL A 250 3.08 -17.84 -3.53
C VAL A 250 3.68 -18.71 -4.64
N LEU A 251 4.33 -19.82 -4.29
CA LEU A 251 4.96 -20.71 -5.28
C LEU A 251 3.94 -21.40 -6.19
N ASP A 252 2.82 -21.88 -5.64
CA ASP A 252 1.73 -22.49 -6.41
C ASP A 252 1.20 -21.49 -7.46
N THR A 253 0.94 -20.24 -7.04
CA THR A 253 0.46 -19.17 -7.91
C THR A 253 1.51 -18.75 -8.94
N ALA A 254 2.78 -18.71 -8.53
CA ALA A 254 3.88 -18.34 -9.38
C ALA A 254 4.13 -19.33 -10.53
N VAL A 255 3.99 -20.63 -10.26
CA VAL A 255 4.05 -21.68 -11.29
C VAL A 255 2.82 -21.61 -12.19
N LEU A 256 1.62 -21.46 -11.62
CA LEU A 256 0.35 -21.38 -12.36
C LEU A 256 0.32 -20.22 -13.37
N THR A 257 0.79 -19.04 -12.96
CA THR A 257 0.79 -17.82 -13.77
C THR A 257 1.91 -17.80 -14.83
N ASN A 258 2.92 -18.67 -14.69
CA ASN A 258 4.00 -18.89 -15.67
C ASN A 258 4.80 -17.63 -16.06
N LYS A 259 4.80 -16.60 -15.21
CA LYS A 259 5.54 -15.33 -15.39
C LYS A 259 6.66 -15.12 -14.39
N THR A 260 7.02 -16.18 -13.66
CA THR A 260 7.95 -16.08 -12.53
C THR A 260 9.32 -16.66 -12.89
N SER A 261 10.36 -15.92 -12.55
CA SER A 261 11.75 -16.39 -12.50
C SER A 261 12.26 -16.30 -11.06
N PHE A 262 13.41 -16.89 -10.76
CA PHE A 262 14.04 -16.80 -9.44
C PHE A 262 15.57 -16.69 -9.55
N ILE A 263 16.16 -16.00 -8.58
CA ILE A 263 17.62 -15.91 -8.43
C ILE A 263 18.14 -17.22 -7.81
N ARG A 264 19.16 -17.82 -8.44
CA ARG A 264 19.65 -19.16 -8.10
C ARG A 264 20.51 -19.25 -6.83
N HIS A 265 20.93 -18.09 -6.31
CA HIS A 265 21.82 -18.00 -5.17
C HIS A 265 21.19 -17.16 -4.07
N ALA A 266 21.60 -17.39 -2.83
CA ALA A 266 21.23 -16.48 -1.74
C ALA A 266 21.80 -15.08 -2.03
N VAL A 267 21.00 -14.04 -1.82
CA VAL A 267 21.35 -12.65 -2.11
C VAL A 267 21.61 -11.86 -0.82
N PRO A 268 22.39 -10.76 -0.88
CA PRO A 268 22.54 -9.85 0.26
C PRO A 268 21.20 -9.21 0.64
N PHE A 269 21.14 -8.66 1.84
CA PHE A 269 19.97 -7.92 2.32
C PHE A 269 19.96 -6.52 1.68
N THR A 270 18.86 -6.16 1.05
CA THR A 270 18.70 -4.89 0.36
C THR A 270 17.79 -3.91 1.09
N SER A 271 17.31 -4.28 2.29
CA SER A 271 16.34 -3.53 3.09
C SER A 271 16.80 -2.11 3.45
N GLN A 272 18.10 -1.84 3.41
CA GLN A 272 18.70 -0.53 3.71
C GLN A 272 19.13 0.27 2.46
N LEU A 273 19.03 -0.31 1.26
CA LEU A 273 19.41 0.36 0.01
C LEU A 273 18.27 1.22 -0.55
N ASP A 274 18.60 2.19 -1.40
CA ASP A 274 17.61 2.82 -2.27
C ASP A 274 16.95 1.74 -3.16
N PRO A 275 15.64 1.80 -3.43
CA PRO A 275 14.97 0.79 -4.23
C PRO A 275 15.63 0.57 -5.61
N ALA A 276 16.13 1.63 -6.26
CA ALA A 276 16.77 1.45 -7.57
C ALA A 276 18.16 0.80 -7.46
N GLU A 277 18.90 1.09 -6.39
CA GLU A 277 20.16 0.41 -6.10
C GLU A 277 19.93 -1.07 -5.80
N ALA A 278 18.89 -1.39 -5.02
CA ALA A 278 18.50 -2.76 -4.73
C ALA A 278 18.13 -3.55 -6.01
N ILE A 279 17.32 -2.96 -6.89
CA ILE A 279 16.98 -3.57 -8.19
C ILE A 279 18.23 -3.77 -9.05
N SER A 280 19.14 -2.78 -9.08
CA SER A 280 20.38 -2.88 -9.86
C SER A 280 21.26 -4.03 -9.35
N LEU A 281 21.47 -4.09 -8.03
CA LEU A 281 22.27 -5.14 -7.38
C LEU A 281 21.68 -6.54 -7.62
N LEU A 282 20.38 -6.71 -7.38
CA LEU A 282 19.70 -8.01 -7.54
C LEU A 282 19.60 -8.43 -9.02
N GLY A 283 19.56 -7.46 -9.93
CA GLY A 283 19.52 -7.69 -11.37
C GLY A 283 20.80 -8.31 -11.95
N GLU A 284 21.94 -8.21 -11.25
CA GLU A 284 23.21 -8.81 -11.66
C GLU A 284 23.25 -10.33 -11.47
N PHE A 285 22.36 -10.89 -10.64
CA PHE A 285 22.38 -12.31 -10.32
C PHE A 285 21.74 -13.17 -11.44
N PRO A 286 22.25 -14.39 -11.66
CA PRO A 286 21.68 -15.30 -12.64
C PRO A 286 20.28 -15.77 -12.21
N ARG A 287 19.36 -15.80 -13.19
CA ARG A 287 17.96 -16.16 -13.00
C ARG A 287 17.59 -17.44 -13.75
N ASN A 288 16.73 -18.25 -13.13
CA ASN A 288 16.08 -19.40 -13.77
C ASN A 288 14.57 -19.19 -13.81
N LYS A 289 13.90 -19.74 -14.82
CA LYS A 289 12.44 -19.75 -14.83
C LYS A 289 11.91 -20.66 -13.71
N LEU A 290 10.88 -20.21 -13.00
CA LEU A 290 10.20 -21.02 -12.00
C LEU A 290 9.18 -21.92 -12.71
N THR A 291 9.31 -23.22 -12.48
CA THR A 291 8.47 -24.30 -13.02
C THR A 291 8.28 -25.35 -11.92
N GLU A 292 7.40 -26.33 -12.12
CA GLU A 292 7.27 -27.46 -11.19
C GLU A 292 8.62 -28.18 -10.96
N ASP A 293 9.43 -28.34 -12.01
CA ASP A 293 10.72 -29.03 -11.93
C ASP A 293 11.80 -28.21 -11.21
N SER A 294 11.78 -26.89 -11.38
CA SER A 294 12.79 -25.97 -10.80
C SER A 294 12.40 -25.43 -9.43
N ARG A 295 11.15 -25.57 -9.02
CA ARG A 295 10.64 -25.13 -7.71
C ARG A 295 11.42 -25.70 -6.52
N PRO A 296 11.80 -27.00 -6.48
CA PRO A 296 12.62 -27.52 -5.40
C PRO A 296 14.01 -26.86 -5.30
N GLU A 297 14.61 -26.45 -6.43
CA GLU A 297 15.89 -25.71 -6.45
C GLU A 297 15.75 -24.39 -5.69
N PHE A 298 14.69 -23.62 -5.97
CA PHE A 298 14.42 -22.37 -5.27
C PHE A 298 14.07 -22.59 -3.79
N PHE A 299 13.20 -23.56 -3.49
CA PHE A 299 12.77 -23.80 -2.11
C PHE A 299 13.92 -24.22 -1.18
N ASN A 300 14.92 -24.93 -1.71
CA ASN A 300 16.14 -25.29 -0.98
C ASN A 300 16.99 -24.07 -0.58
N LEU A 301 16.75 -22.89 -1.16
CA LEU A 301 17.36 -21.65 -0.68
C LEU A 301 16.66 -21.13 0.58
N LEU A 302 15.37 -21.43 0.75
CA LEU A 302 14.51 -20.89 1.82
C LEU A 302 14.45 -21.79 3.05
N SER A 303 14.52 -23.10 2.88
CA SER A 303 14.43 -24.06 3.98
C SER A 303 15.52 -25.12 3.90
N ASN A 304 15.87 -25.70 5.06
CA ASN A 304 16.76 -26.86 5.16
C ASN A 304 16.01 -28.18 5.06
N ILE A 305 14.67 -28.14 5.13
CA ILE A 305 13.81 -29.30 4.90
C ILE A 305 13.05 -29.08 3.59
N SER A 306 12.74 -30.15 2.88
CA SER A 306 12.01 -30.13 1.61
C SER A 306 10.52 -29.82 1.79
N GLU A 307 9.85 -29.34 0.73
CA GLU A 307 8.39 -29.12 0.75
C GLU A 307 7.61 -30.40 1.09
N ALA A 308 8.08 -31.57 0.62
CA ALA A 308 7.49 -32.87 0.94
C ALA A 308 7.57 -33.20 2.45
N GLN A 309 8.61 -32.76 3.14
CA GLN A 309 8.73 -32.94 4.59
C GLN A 309 7.76 -32.04 5.36
N TYR A 310 7.46 -30.83 4.87
CA TYR A 310 6.44 -29.96 5.48
C TYR A 310 5.02 -30.52 5.39
N GLN A 311 4.70 -31.29 4.35
CA GLN A 311 3.37 -31.93 4.21
C GLN A 311 3.11 -32.99 5.30
N ASN A 312 4.18 -33.54 5.88
CA ASN A 312 4.11 -34.57 6.93
C ASN A 312 4.30 -34.01 8.35
N TYR A 313 4.61 -32.72 8.47
CA TYR A 313 4.67 -31.97 9.73
C TYR A 313 3.30 -31.40 10.08
#